data_AF-A0A0F9A196-F1
#
_entry.id   AF-A0A0F9A196-F1
#
_cell.length_a   1.000
_cell.length_b   1.000
_cell.length_c   1.000
_cell.angle_alpha   90.00
_cell.angle_beta   90.00
_cell.angle_gamma   90.00
#
_symmetry.space_group_name_H-M   'P 1'
#
loop_
_entity.id
_entity.type
_entity.pdbx_description
1 polymer ?
#
loop_
_entity_poly.entity_id
_entity_poly.type
_entity_poly.pdbx_seq_one_letter_code
_entity_poly.pdbx_strand_id
1 'polypeptide(L)'
;MMDEIKVEDGPNREFSTGAEKQAATGKGRPSLVPGDVIIDIAKHFEKGAEVYGARNWEKGIPLSELLNSLERHLQQEKMGLTDEPHARALAWNALVYLAT
;
A
#
# COMPACT_ATOMS: atom_id res chain seq x y z
N MET A 1 2.38 -24.46 17.00
CA MET A 1 3.82 -24.17 16.87
C MET A 1 4.25 -24.74 15.53
N MET A 2 4.50 -23.88 14.55
CA MET A 2 5.33 -24.27 13.41
C MET A 2 6.63 -23.49 13.59
N ASP A 3 7.59 -24.08 14.29
CA ASP A 3 8.98 -23.58 14.38
C ASP A 3 9.79 -23.98 13.14
N GLU A 4 9.15 -24.50 12.10
CA GLU A 4 9.80 -24.87 10.86
C GLU A 4 9.93 -23.67 9.94
N ILE A 5 11.14 -23.46 9.43
CA ILE A 5 11.39 -22.49 8.37
C ILE A 5 10.62 -22.95 7.13
N LYS A 6 9.70 -22.10 6.65
CA LYS A 6 9.00 -22.34 5.39
C LYS A 6 10.02 -22.40 4.25
N VAL A 7 10.22 -23.60 3.70
CA VAL A 7 10.95 -23.83 2.46
C VAL A 7 9.93 -23.74 1.31
N GLU A 8 10.24 -22.93 0.30
CA GLU A 8 9.41 -22.81 -0.89
C GLU A 8 10.14 -23.46 -2.07
N ASP A 9 9.39 -24.07 -2.98
CA ASP A 9 9.93 -24.67 -4.19
C ASP A 9 10.53 -23.60 -5.13
N GLY A 10 11.62 -23.95 -5.81
CA GLY A 10 12.23 -23.13 -6.86
C GLY A 10 13.73 -22.89 -6.68
N PRO A 11 14.36 -22.16 -7.62
CA PRO A 11 15.80 -21.95 -7.62
C PRO A 11 16.24 -21.06 -6.45
N ASN A 12 17.36 -21.42 -5.83
CA ASN A 12 18.07 -20.56 -4.89
C ASN A 12 19.03 -19.61 -5.63
N ARG A 13 19.29 -18.47 -5.00
CA ARG A 13 20.43 -17.61 -5.28
C ARG A 13 21.52 -17.89 -4.27
N GLU A 14 22.72 -18.08 -4.77
CA GLU A 14 23.94 -18.18 -3.98
C GLU A 14 24.61 -16.81 -3.90
N PHE A 15 25.19 -16.51 -2.74
CA PHE A 15 25.97 -15.32 -2.52
C PHE A 15 27.44 -15.69 -2.37
N SER A 16 28.35 -14.77 -2.69
CA SER A 16 29.79 -14.97 -2.54
C SER A 16 30.24 -15.30 -1.11
N THR A 17 29.37 -15.06 -0.12
CA THR A 17 29.58 -15.41 1.29
C THR A 17 29.26 -16.88 1.60
N GLY A 18 28.78 -17.67 0.63
CA GLY A 18 28.28 -19.03 0.83
C GLY A 18 26.84 -19.09 1.37
N ALA A 19 26.20 -17.93 1.57
CA ALA A 19 24.78 -17.90 1.93
C ALA A 19 23.92 -18.30 0.72
N GLU A 20 22.77 -18.92 1.00
CA GLU A 20 21.73 -19.19 0.02
C GLU A 20 20.42 -18.54 0.45
N LYS A 21 19.65 -18.08 -0.53
CA LYS A 21 18.27 -17.63 -0.32
C LYS A 21 17.46 -17.96 -1.55
N GLN A 22 16.17 -18.17 -1.40
CA GLN A 22 15.31 -18.39 -2.57
C GLN A 22 15.37 -17.22 -3.57
N ALA A 23 15.11 -17.53 -4.84
CA ALA A 23 14.98 -16.55 -5.91
C ALA A 23 14.02 -15.42 -5.56
N ALA A 24 14.36 -14.20 -6.02
CA ALA A 24 13.57 -13.00 -5.79
C ALA A 24 12.42 -12.82 -6.80
N THR A 25 12.40 -13.60 -7.88
CA THR A 25 11.38 -13.52 -8.93
C THR A 25 9.99 -13.81 -8.37
N GLY A 26 8.99 -13.00 -8.76
CA GLY A 26 7.60 -13.16 -8.32
C GLY A 26 7.28 -12.66 -6.91
N LYS A 27 8.29 -12.27 -6.11
CA LYS A 27 8.10 -11.80 -4.71
C LYS A 27 7.94 -10.29 -4.56
N GLY A 28 8.02 -9.56 -5.67
CA GLY A 28 8.09 -8.10 -5.67
C GLY A 28 9.42 -7.56 -5.14
N ARG A 29 9.63 -6.25 -5.25
CA ARG A 29 10.80 -5.55 -4.71
C ARG A 29 10.33 -4.33 -3.91
N PRO A 30 9.97 -4.49 -2.63
CA PRO A 30 9.44 -3.39 -1.82
C PRO A 30 10.36 -2.17 -1.76
N SER A 31 11.68 -2.38 -1.82
CA SER A 31 12.68 -1.30 -1.86
C SER A 31 12.63 -0.44 -3.12
N LEU A 32 11.88 -0.82 -4.16
CA LEU A 32 11.65 -0.01 -5.35
C LEU A 32 10.40 0.85 -5.25
N VAL A 33 9.56 0.64 -4.24
CA VAL A 33 8.44 1.55 -3.98
C VAL A 33 9.01 2.86 -3.45
N PRO A 34 8.66 4.02 -4.03
CA PRO A 34 9.19 5.30 -3.56
C PRO A 34 8.85 5.53 -2.08
N GLY A 35 9.89 5.67 -1.26
CA GLY A 35 9.74 5.75 0.20
C GLY A 35 9.01 7.03 0.65
N ASP A 36 9.21 8.12 -0.07
CA ASP A 36 8.48 9.38 0.09
C ASP A 36 6.97 9.21 -0.13
N VAL A 37 6.56 8.43 -1.14
CA VAL A 37 5.15 8.10 -1.38
C VAL A 37 4.56 7.27 -0.24
N ILE A 38 5.32 6.30 0.30
CA ILE A 38 4.89 5.51 1.47
C ILE A 38 4.62 6.44 2.66
N ILE A 39 5.55 7.34 2.95
CA ILE A 39 5.41 8.30 4.06
C ILE A 39 4.24 9.26 3.80
N ASP A 40 4.05 9.72 2.57
CA ASP A 40 2.96 10.64 2.27
C ASP A 40 1.58 9.98 2.41
N ILE A 41 1.40 8.75 1.92
CA ILE A 41 0.17 7.97 2.12
C ILE A 41 -0.04 7.69 3.62
N ALA A 42 1.01 7.40 4.39
CA ALA A 42 0.90 7.18 5.83
C ALA A 42 0.29 8.38 6.57
N LYS A 43 0.55 9.62 6.13
CA LYS A 43 -0.11 10.82 6.68
C LYS A 43 -1.62 10.84 6.43
N HIS A 44 -2.10 10.22 5.36
CA HIS A 44 -3.55 10.09 5.13
C HIS A 44 -4.18 9.12 6.13
N PHE A 45 -3.51 8.00 6.43
CA PHE A 45 -3.93 7.08 7.49
C PHE A 45 -3.89 7.73 8.87
N GLU A 46 -2.84 8.50 9.20
CA GLU A 46 -2.71 9.24 10.46
C GLU A 46 -3.90 10.20 10.67
N LYS A 47 -4.16 11.09 9.70
CA LYS A 47 -5.29 12.03 9.76
C LYS A 47 -6.64 11.33 9.84
N GLY A 48 -6.82 10.24 9.09
CA GLY A 48 -8.03 9.43 9.18
C GLY A 48 -8.20 8.79 10.56
N ALA A 49 -7.10 8.35 11.18
CA ALA A 49 -7.12 7.75 12.51
C ALA A 49 -7.45 8.75 13.62
N GLU A 50 -7.04 10.01 13.50
CA GLU A 50 -7.42 11.09 14.43
C GLU A 50 -8.93 11.32 14.45
N VAL A 51 -9.61 11.13 13.30
CA VAL A 51 -11.06 11.38 13.16
C VAL A 51 -11.90 10.13 13.44
N TYR A 52 -11.51 8.97 12.88
CA TYR A 52 -12.33 7.75 12.87
C TYR A 52 -11.76 6.62 13.74
N GLY A 53 -10.61 6.84 14.37
CA GLY A 53 -9.83 5.83 15.08
C GLY A 53 -8.91 5.03 14.17
N ALA A 54 -7.84 4.49 14.76
CA ALA A 54 -6.90 3.63 14.05
C ALA A 54 -7.59 2.41 13.42
N ARG A 55 -7.11 1.98 12.25
CA ARG A 55 -7.60 0.79 11.52
C ARG A 55 -9.10 0.84 11.15
N ASN A 56 -9.72 2.02 11.12
CA ASN A 56 -11.15 2.14 10.76
C ASN A 56 -11.48 1.56 9.37
N TRP A 57 -10.55 1.68 8.41
CA TRP A 57 -10.71 1.15 7.05
C TRP A 57 -10.89 -0.38 7.01
N GLU A 58 -10.39 -1.11 8.02
CA GLU A 58 -10.50 -2.58 8.10
C GLU A 58 -11.91 -3.06 8.46
N LYS A 59 -12.78 -2.16 8.92
CA LYS A 59 -14.20 -2.48 9.16
C LYS A 59 -14.97 -2.72 7.85
N GLY A 60 -14.33 -2.49 6.71
CA GLY A 60 -14.92 -2.59 5.38
C GLY A 60 -15.52 -1.26 4.95
N ILE A 61 -15.22 -0.86 3.71
CA ILE A 61 -15.82 0.28 3.04
C ILE A 61 -16.47 -0.27 1.77
N PRO A 62 -17.75 0.04 1.48
CA PRO A 62 -18.38 -0.44 0.25
C PRO A 62 -17.57 -0.02 -0.98
N LEU A 63 -17.42 -0.92 -1.95
CA LEU A 63 -16.65 -0.66 -3.17
C LEU A 63 -17.13 0.61 -3.90
N SER A 64 -18.44 0.84 -3.95
CA SER A 64 -19.02 2.05 -4.55
C SER A 64 -18.54 3.32 -3.87
N GLU A 65 -18.36 3.32 -2.54
CA GLU A 65 -17.88 4.48 -1.79
C GLU A 65 -16.39 4.75 -2.06
N LEU A 66 -15.57 3.70 -2.12
CA LEU A 66 -14.15 3.81 -2.50
C LEU A 66 -14.01 4.38 -3.91
N LEU A 67 -14.77 3.86 -4.89
CA LEU A 67 -14.71 4.32 -6.28
C LEU A 67 -15.23 5.75 -6.44
N ASN A 68 -16.33 6.11 -5.78
CA ASN A 68 -16.86 7.47 -5.81
C ASN A 68 -15.88 8.49 -5.20
N SER A 69 -15.26 8.13 -4.06
CA SER A 69 -14.26 8.96 -3.40
C SER A 69 -13.00 9.13 -4.25
N LEU A 70 -12.51 8.03 -4.82
CA LEU A 70 -11.37 8.01 -5.74
C LEU A 70 -11.61 8.92 -6.96
N GLU A 71 -12.75 8.76 -7.65
CA GLU A 71 -13.09 9.54 -8.84
C GLU A 71 -13.20 11.03 -8.51
N ARG A 72 -13.80 11.39 -7.37
CA ARG A 72 -13.88 12.79 -6.92
C ARG A 72 -12.48 13.41 -6.78
N HIS A 73 -11.56 12.75 -6.08
CA HIS A 73 -10.20 13.27 -5.90
C HIS A 73 -9.42 13.32 -7.22
N LEU A 74 -9.65 12.37 -8.14
CA LEU A 74 -9.07 12.43 -9.49
C LEU A 74 -9.56 13.67 -10.27
N GLN A 75 -10.84 13.99 -10.21
CA GLN A 75 -11.39 15.17 -10.90
C GLN A 75 -10.90 16.48 -10.27
N GLN A 76 -10.81 16.56 -8.94
CA GLN A 76 -10.26 17.73 -8.23
C GLN A 76 -8.78 17.97 -8.58
N GLU A 77 -7.99 16.89 -8.66
CA GLU A 77 -6.59 16.95 -9.11
C GLU A 77 -6.49 17.47 -10.55
N LYS A 78 -7.32 16.97 -11.47
CA LYS A 78 -7.38 17.45 -12.86
C LYS A 78 -7.76 18.94 -12.97
N MET A 79 -8.56 19.43 -12.04
CA MET A 79 -8.93 20.86 -11.95
C MET A 79 -7.81 21.73 -11.36
N GLY A 80 -6.72 21.14 -10.85
CA GLY A 80 -5.61 21.87 -10.23
C GLY A 80 -5.97 22.44 -8.86
N LEU A 81 -6.94 21.84 -8.16
CA LEU A 81 -7.29 22.25 -6.79
C LEU A 81 -6.17 21.86 -5.81
N THR A 82 -5.98 22.68 -4.77
CA THR A 82 -4.89 22.53 -3.80
C THR A 82 -5.35 22.73 -2.35
N ASP A 83 -6.67 22.66 -2.11
CA ASP A 83 -7.27 22.80 -0.77
C ASP A 83 -7.01 21.58 0.11
N GLU A 84 -6.71 20.43 -0.50
CA GLU A 84 -6.15 19.27 0.18
C GLU A 84 -5.23 18.46 -0.74
N PRO A 85 -4.48 17.47 -0.22
CA PRO A 85 -3.66 16.59 -1.05
C PRO A 85 -4.50 15.56 -1.84
N HIS A 86 -5.14 15.97 -2.93
CA HIS A 86 -6.05 15.12 -3.72
C HIS A 86 -5.35 13.89 -4.31
N ALA A 87 -4.17 14.01 -4.93
CA ALA A 87 -3.39 12.86 -5.40
C ALA A 87 -3.14 11.80 -4.32
N ARG A 88 -2.90 12.23 -3.07
CA ARG A 88 -2.73 11.31 -1.94
C ARG A 88 -4.05 10.63 -1.57
N ALA A 89 -5.16 11.36 -1.55
CA ALA A 89 -6.48 10.79 -1.25
C ALA A 89 -6.91 9.79 -2.34
N LEU A 90 -6.65 10.11 -3.61
CA LEU A 90 -6.79 9.21 -4.77
C LEU A 90 -6.01 7.90 -4.54
N ALA A 91 -4.71 8.01 -4.24
CA ALA A 91 -3.85 6.84 -3.99
C ALA A 91 -4.30 6.01 -2.78
N TRP A 92 -4.75 6.66 -1.72
CA TRP A 92 -5.24 5.99 -0.52
C TRP A 92 -6.48 5.12 -0.81
N ASN A 93 -7.46 5.64 -1.57
CA ASN A 93 -8.65 4.86 -1.94
C ASN A 93 -8.27 3.63 -2.79
N ALA A 94 -7.35 3.78 -3.74
CA ALA A 94 -6.86 2.67 -4.57
C ALA A 94 -6.12 1.61 -3.73
N LEU A 95 -5.31 2.05 -2.77
CA LEU A 95 -4.56 1.15 -1.88
C LEU A 95 -5.50 0.38 -0.94
N VAL A 96 -6.51 1.05 -0.37
CA VAL A 96 -7.51 0.38 0.47
C VAL A 96 -8.31 -0.62 -0.36
N TYR A 97 -8.74 -0.26 -1.58
CA TYR A 97 -9.40 -1.19 -2.50
C TYR A 97 -8.54 -2.44 -2.80
N LEU A 98 -7.24 -2.27 -3.05
CA LEU A 98 -6.34 -3.41 -3.28
C LEU A 98 -6.22 -4.33 -2.05
N ALA A 99 -6.44 -3.79 -0.85
CA ALA A 99 -6.32 -4.52 0.41
C ALA A 99 -7.64 -5.14 0.91
N THR A 100 -8.78 -4.85 0.26
CA THR A 100 -10.12 -5.38 0.58
C THR A 100 -10.52 -6.52 -0.32
#